data_AF-A0A2E3QYB4-F1
#
_entry.id   AF-A0A2E3QYB4-F1
#
_cell.length_a   1.000
_cell.length_b   1.000
_cell.length_c   1.000
_cell.angle_alpha   90.00
_cell.angle_beta   90.00
_cell.angle_gamma   90.00
#
_symmetry.space_group_name_H-M   'P 1'
#
loop_
_entity.id
_entity.type
_entity.pdbx_description
1 polymer ?
#
loop_
_entity_poly.entity_id
_entity_poly.type
_entity_poly.pdbx_seq_one_letter_code
_entity_poly.pdbx_strand_id
1 'polypeptide(L)' 'MSPTALTALLLVALAACAPPASVPATTEADVDADAVADWSAAFEAEGAVGTMVLLDTQTGRTTRHDPDRAAERFSP' A
#
# COMPACT_ATOMS: atom_id res chain seq x y z
N MET A 1 57.31 -10.92 20.48
CA MET A 1 56.55 -9.76 19.98
C MET A 1 56.78 -9.71 18.48
N SER A 2 55.88 -10.31 17.71
CA SER A 2 56.05 -10.53 16.26
C SER A 2 55.21 -9.54 15.44
N PRO A 3 55.75 -8.97 14.35
CA PRO A 3 55.23 -7.81 13.63
C PRO A 3 54.25 -8.17 12.50
N THR A 4 53.24 -9.00 12.78
CA THR A 4 52.32 -9.55 11.75
C THR A 4 50.93 -8.89 11.77
N ALA A 5 50.83 -7.65 12.23
CA ALA A 5 49.55 -6.99 12.50
C ALA A 5 49.13 -5.95 11.43
N LEU A 6 49.84 -5.82 10.30
CA LEU A 6 49.69 -4.64 9.46
C LEU A 6 49.94 -4.88 7.96
N THR A 7 49.32 -5.89 7.31
CA THR A 7 49.46 -6.04 5.83
C THR A 7 48.31 -6.74 5.09
N ALA A 8 47.05 -6.63 5.50
CA ALA A 8 45.97 -7.10 4.61
C ALA A 8 44.61 -6.45 4.86
N LEU A 9 44.59 -5.16 5.21
CA LEU A 9 43.39 -4.32 5.11
C LEU A 9 43.22 -3.89 3.63
N LEU A 10 43.17 -4.84 2.69
CA LEU A 10 43.07 -4.54 1.25
C LEU A 10 42.59 -5.75 0.42
N LEU A 11 41.35 -6.21 0.61
CA LEU A 11 40.59 -6.95 -0.41
C LEU A 11 39.12 -6.61 -0.27
N VAL A 12 38.82 -5.38 -0.67
CA VAL A 12 37.51 -4.92 -1.12
C VAL A 12 37.11 -5.73 -2.36
N ALA A 13 35.83 -6.11 -2.40
CA ALA A 13 35.05 -6.47 -3.58
C ALA A 13 35.43 -7.75 -4.33
N LEU A 14 34.66 -8.82 -4.09
CA LEU A 14 33.85 -9.45 -5.15
C LEU A 14 32.84 -10.38 -4.49
N ALA A 15 31.82 -9.78 -3.88
CA ALA A 15 30.67 -10.53 -3.40
C ALA A 15 29.93 -11.10 -4.63
N ALA A 16 29.96 -12.42 -4.70
CA ALA A 16 29.20 -13.31 -5.55
C ALA A 16 27.86 -12.72 -6.06
N CYS A 17 27.82 -12.33 -7.33
CA CYS A 17 26.57 -12.13 -8.05
C CYS A 17 26.10 -13.51 -8.55
N ALA A 18 25.54 -14.31 -7.63
CA ALA A 18 24.69 -15.44 -7.97
C ALA A 18 23.23 -14.95 -7.85
N PRO A 19 22.41 -15.03 -8.91
CA PRO A 19 21.01 -14.64 -8.79
C PRO A 19 20.32 -15.60 -7.82
N PRO A 20 19.66 -15.12 -6.75
CA PRO A 20 18.88 -16.00 -5.91
C PRO A 20 17.76 -16.60 -6.77
N ALA A 21 17.61 -17.92 -6.66
CA ALA A 21 16.55 -18.68 -7.29
C ALA A 21 15.21 -17.96 -7.15
N SER A 22 14.46 -17.90 -8.26
CA SER A 22 13.11 -17.35 -8.32
C SER A 22 12.26 -17.96 -7.21
N VAL A 23 12.08 -17.19 -6.13
CA VAL A 23 10.99 -17.39 -5.19
C VAL A 23 9.71 -17.24 -6.02
N PRO A 24 8.78 -18.20 -6.02
CA PRO A 24 7.50 -17.97 -6.67
C PRO A 24 6.93 -16.71 -6.04
N ALA A 25 6.62 -15.71 -6.88
CA ALA A 25 5.91 -14.54 -6.44
C ALA A 25 4.63 -15.03 -5.75
N THR A 26 4.62 -15.00 -4.42
CA THR A 26 3.38 -15.00 -3.67
C THR A 26 2.61 -13.85 -4.28
N THR A 27 1.52 -14.17 -4.98
CA THR A 27 0.52 -13.17 -5.32
C THR A 27 0.11 -12.58 -4.00
N GLU A 28 0.71 -11.45 -3.64
CA GLU A 28 0.12 -10.50 -2.70
C GLU A 28 -1.27 -10.29 -3.29
N ALA A 29 -2.26 -10.92 -2.67
CA ALA A 29 -3.64 -10.58 -2.94
C ALA A 29 -3.66 -9.08 -2.79
N ASP A 30 -3.83 -8.39 -3.92
CA ASP A 30 -3.90 -6.95 -4.02
C ASP A 30 -4.81 -6.51 -2.88
N VAL A 31 -4.20 -5.94 -1.83
CA VAL A 31 -4.96 -5.49 -0.68
C VAL A 31 -5.59 -4.21 -1.20
N ASP A 32 -6.70 -4.35 -1.92
CA ASP A 32 -7.59 -3.24 -2.19
C ASP A 32 -7.96 -2.69 -0.81
N ALA A 33 -7.20 -1.66 -0.43
CA ALA A 33 -7.40 -0.88 0.78
C ALA A 33 -8.72 -0.11 0.70
N ASP A 34 -9.33 -0.11 -0.49
CA ASP A 34 -10.55 0.59 -0.84
C ASP A 34 -11.67 -0.40 -1.18
N ALA A 35 -12.76 -0.32 -0.43
CA ALA A 35 -14.01 -1.04 -0.70
C ALA A 35 -15.06 -0.09 -1.27
N VAL A 36 -15.95 -0.60 -2.11
CA VAL A 36 -17.11 0.14 -2.62
C VAL A 36 -18.38 -0.42 -1.97
N ALA A 37 -19.22 0.47 -1.43
CA ALA A 37 -20.48 0.11 -0.81
C ALA A 37 -21.66 0.82 -1.49
N ASP A 38 -22.79 0.12 -1.58
CA ASP A 38 -24.04 0.70 -2.05
C ASP A 38 -24.85 1.25 -0.88
N TRP A 39 -24.87 2.57 -0.76
CA TRP A 39 -25.67 3.32 0.21
C TRP A 39 -26.68 4.24 -0.48
N SER A 40 -26.99 3.98 -1.75
CA SER A 40 -27.85 4.83 -2.58
C SER A 40 -29.21 5.05 -1.93
N ALA A 41 -29.78 4.00 -1.33
CA ALA A 41 -31.10 4.05 -0.69
C ALA A 41 -31.22 5.12 0.41
N ALA A 42 -30.14 5.42 1.15
CA ALA A 42 -30.17 6.45 2.19
C ALA A 42 -30.24 7.87 1.60
N PHE A 43 -29.59 8.09 0.45
CA PHE A 43 -29.66 9.36 -0.28
C PHE A 43 -30.99 9.51 -1.02
N GLU A 44 -31.42 8.45 -1.71
CA GLU A 44 -32.68 8.43 -2.48
C GLU A 44 -33.91 8.67 -1.60
N ALA A 45 -33.91 8.15 -0.36
CA ALA A 45 -35.00 8.38 0.60
C ALA A 45 -35.25 9.87 0.87
N GLU A 46 -34.22 10.71 0.77
CA GLU A 46 -34.29 12.16 0.98
C GLU A 46 -34.35 12.94 -0.35
N GLY A 47 -34.45 12.23 -1.49
CA GLY A 47 -34.35 12.84 -2.82
C GLY A 47 -32.99 13.49 -3.09
N ALA A 48 -31.94 13.02 -2.41
CA ALA A 48 -30.58 13.55 -2.49
C ALA A 48 -29.69 12.74 -3.43
N VAL A 49 -28.60 13.37 -3.88
CA VAL A 49 -27.47 12.72 -4.55
C VAL A 49 -26.21 13.11 -3.78
N GLY A 50 -25.44 12.12 -3.34
CA GLY A 50 -24.28 12.36 -2.50
C GLY A 50 -23.28 11.22 -2.52
N THR A 51 -22.19 11.43 -1.81
CA THR A 51 -21.14 10.44 -1.58
C THR A 51 -20.91 10.33 -0.07
N MET A 52 -20.47 9.16 0.38
CA MET A 52 -20.02 8.96 1.75
C MET A 52 -18.72 8.17 1.74
N VAL A 53 -17.75 8.64 2.52
CA VAL A 53 -16.44 8.03 2.67
C VAL A 53 -16.28 7.66 4.14
N LEU A 54 -16.05 6.38 4.42
CA LEU A 54 -15.84 5.86 5.76
C LEU A 54 -14.42 5.28 5.87
N LEU A 55 -13.64 5.79 6.81
CA LEU A 55 -12.34 5.23 7.17
C LEU A 55 -12.48 4.36 8.41
N ASP A 56 -12.17 3.07 8.28
CA ASP A 56 -11.90 2.21 9.43
C ASP A 56 -10.49 2.50 9.93
N THR A 57 -10.37 3.17 11.08
CA THR A 57 -9.09 3.60 11.65
C THR A 57 -8.30 2.45 12.28
N GLN A 58 -8.94 1.30 12.56
CA GLN A 58 -8.26 0.13 13.10
C GLN A 58 -7.55 -0.65 11.99
N THR A 59 -8.18 -0.78 10.82
CA THR A 59 -7.64 -1.55 9.68
C THR A 59 -7.00 -0.68 8.60
N GLY A 60 -7.24 0.64 8.63
CA GLY A 60 -6.80 1.57 7.58
C GLY A 60 -7.62 1.48 6.30
N ARG A 61 -8.66 0.64 6.25
CA ARG A 61 -9.49 0.43 5.07
C ARG A 61 -10.47 1.59 4.88
N THR A 62 -10.57 2.09 3.66
CA THR A 62 -11.57 3.10 3.30
C THR A 62 -12.71 2.43 2.53
N THR A 63 -13.95 2.80 2.82
CA THR A 63 -15.14 2.38 2.08
C THR A 63 -15.81 3.61 1.47
N ARG A 64 -16.15 3.58 0.19
CA ARG A 64 -16.77 4.70 -0.53
C ARG A 64 -18.10 4.29 -1.15
N HIS A 65 -19.08 5.17 -1.04
CA HIS A 65 -20.25 5.20 -1.91
C HIS A 65 -20.05 6.30 -2.96
N ASP A 66 -20.26 5.97 -4.23
CA ASP A 66 -19.97 6.85 -5.36
C ASP A 66 -18.51 7.40 -5.31
N PRO A 67 -17.51 6.55 -5.64
CA PRO A 67 -16.10 6.92 -5.53
C PRO A 67 -15.72 8.04 -6.51
N ASP A 68 -16.40 8.18 -7.64
CA ASP A 68 -16.16 9.24 -8.61
C ASP A 68 -16.54 10.59 -7.99
N ARG A 69 -17.73 10.69 -7.39
CA ARG A 69 -18.15 11.90 -6.68
C ARG A 69 -17.31 12.17 -5.43
N ALA A 70 -16.82 11.14 -4.74
CA ALA A 70 -15.90 11.28 -3.60
C ALA A 70 -14.57 11.97 -3.98
N ALA A 71 -14.16 11.88 -5.26
CA ALA A 71 -12.96 12.52 -5.77
C ALA A 71 -13.19 13.98 -6.21
N GLU A 72 -14.45 14.43 -6.27
CA GLU A 72 -14.79 15.81 -6.61
C GLU A 72 -14.44 16.79 -5.49
N ARG A 73 -14.18 18.04 -5.85
CA ARG A 73 -13.95 19.12 -4.89
C ARG A 73 -15.17 20.02 -4.81
N PHE A 74 -15.63 20.24 -3.58
CA PHE A 74 -16.73 21.16 -3.27
C PHE A 74 -16.21 22.34 -2.44
N SER A 75 -16.91 23.48 -2.49
CA SER A 75 -16.65 24.59 -1.57
C SER A 75 -17.06 24.18 -0.14
N PRO A 76 -16.26 24.50 0.90
CA PRO A 76 -16.59 24.20 2.29
C PRO A 76 -17.84 24.90 2.79
#